data_AF-A0A5V1PJD3-F1
#
_entry.id   AF-A0A5V1PJD3-F1
#
_cell.length_a   1.000
_cell.length_b   1.000
_cell.length_c   1.000
_cell.angle_alpha   90.00
_cell.angle_beta   90.00
_cell.angle_gamma   90.00
#
_symmetry.space_group_name_H-M   'P 1'
#
loop_
_entity.id
_entity.type
_entity.pdbx_description
1 polymer ?
#
loop_
_entity_poly.entity_id
_entity_poly.type
_entity_poly.pdbx_seq_one_letter_code
_entity_poly.pdbx_strand_id
1 'polypeptide(L)'
;MVMQRRYFKLNEADSVKYHKEYQEKIGKLRRKAIQDFLNTCNAAGYLSHQHVGVEFISALLVRGDVDLGRNKRVPGKEFDADGQALFEVRPDRRYSEGKQLATRLDAINKTLRELPSFSAWVTETLGCYAEASGVERGQCYFTWSGAGFYPEKNALVVRIPVGENGEKPLPADMSPALIEIKHSEFIAITEE
;
A
#
# COMPACT_ATOMS: atom_id res chain seq x y z
N MET A 1 19.89 5.02 16.26
CA MET A 1 18.73 5.16 17.16
C MET A 1 17.55 4.69 16.36
N VAL A 2 16.74 3.77 16.90
CA VAL A 2 15.72 3.07 16.11
C VAL A 2 14.39 3.80 16.26
N MET A 3 13.74 4.08 15.13
CA MET A 3 12.38 4.63 15.06
C MET A 3 11.41 3.75 15.86
N GLN A 4 10.75 4.32 16.87
CA GLN A 4 9.76 3.59 17.67
C GLN A 4 8.36 3.68 17.07
N ARG A 5 7.55 2.66 17.38
CA ARG A 5 6.15 2.56 16.95
C ARG A 5 5.27 2.18 18.13
N ARG A 6 4.05 2.71 18.16
CA ARG A 6 2.96 2.26 19.03
C ARG A 6 1.93 1.49 18.21
N TYR A 7 1.30 0.51 18.83
CA TYR A 7 0.44 -0.45 18.16
C TYR A 7 -0.94 -0.41 18.77
N PHE A 8 -1.96 -0.47 17.92
CA PHE A 8 -3.35 -0.39 18.32
C PHE A 8 -4.16 -1.45 17.59
N LYS A 9 -5.29 -1.83 18.17
CA LYS A 9 -6.32 -2.63 17.51
C LYS A 9 -7.70 -2.06 17.76
N LEU A 10 -8.64 -2.43 16.92
CA LEU A 10 -10.06 -2.31 17.23
C LEU A 10 -10.55 -3.61 17.89
N ASN A 11 -11.72 -3.55 18.53
CA ASN A 11 -12.45 -4.78 18.85
C ASN A 11 -12.91 -5.48 17.56
N GLU A 12 -13.37 -6.72 17.67
CA GLU A 12 -13.77 -7.53 16.51
C GLU A 12 -14.92 -6.90 15.72
N ALA A 13 -15.96 -6.42 16.41
CA ALA A 13 -17.14 -5.84 15.76
C ALA A 13 -16.78 -4.60 14.91
N ASP A 14 -15.97 -3.70 15.47
CA ASP A 14 -15.50 -2.51 14.78
C ASP A 14 -14.52 -2.88 13.66
N SER A 15 -13.62 -3.84 13.87
CA SER A 15 -12.71 -4.33 12.84
C SER A 15 -13.45 -4.81 11.60
N VAL A 16 -14.47 -5.66 11.78
CA VAL A 16 -15.32 -6.17 10.70
C VAL A 16 -16.13 -5.06 10.06
N LYS A 17 -16.67 -4.12 10.85
CA LYS A 17 -17.43 -2.97 10.37
C LYS A 17 -16.59 -2.11 9.42
N TYR A 18 -15.40 -1.65 9.84
CA TYR A 18 -14.55 -0.81 9.01
C TYR A 18 -14.05 -1.53 7.77
N HIS A 19 -13.73 -2.83 7.86
CA HIS A 19 -13.37 -3.60 6.68
C HIS A 19 -14.51 -3.69 5.67
N LYS A 20 -15.74 -4.01 6.12
CA LYS A 20 -16.93 -4.05 5.24
C LYS A 20 -17.21 -2.70 4.59
N GLU A 21 -17.19 -1.63 5.38
CA GLU A 21 -17.41 -0.28 4.90
C GLU A 21 -16.40 0.12 3.82
N TYR A 22 -15.12 -0.18 4.04
CA TYR A 22 -14.09 0.03 3.01
C TYR A 22 -14.40 -0.76 1.75
N GLN A 23 -14.73 -2.07 1.86
CA GLN A 23 -15.00 -2.91 0.69
C GLN A 23 -16.17 -2.38 -0.13
N GLU A 24 -17.22 -1.89 0.52
CA GLU A 24 -18.42 -1.35 -0.11
C GLU A 24 -18.17 0.00 -0.80
N LYS A 25 -17.48 0.92 -0.12
CA LYS A 25 -17.28 2.29 -0.62
C LYS A 25 -16.11 2.41 -1.60
N ILE A 26 -15.03 1.67 -1.39
CA ILE A 26 -13.74 1.90 -2.06
C ILE A 26 -13.17 0.59 -2.62
N GLY A 27 -13.03 -0.44 -1.79
CA GLY A 27 -12.25 -1.64 -2.11
C GLY A 27 -12.69 -2.36 -3.38
N LYS A 28 -14.00 -2.49 -3.63
CA LYS A 28 -14.54 -3.07 -4.87
C LYS A 28 -14.21 -2.21 -6.10
N LEU A 29 -14.42 -0.90 -6.01
CA LEU A 29 -14.12 0.04 -7.10
C LEU A 29 -12.62 0.08 -7.41
N ARG A 30 -11.78 0.13 -6.36
CA ARG A 30 -10.32 0.09 -6.47
C ARG A 30 -9.85 -1.16 -7.21
N ARG A 31 -10.31 -2.35 -6.78
CA ARG A 31 -9.95 -3.62 -7.45
C ARG A 31 -10.38 -3.64 -8.90
N LYS A 32 -11.60 -3.15 -9.21
CA LYS A 32 -12.09 -3.07 -10.58
C LYS A 32 -11.21 -2.15 -11.44
N ALA A 33 -10.89 -0.95 -10.95
CA ALA A 33 -10.04 0.00 -11.67
C ALA A 33 -8.64 -0.57 -11.97
N ILE A 34 -8.05 -1.27 -11.00
CA ILE A 34 -6.76 -1.96 -11.19
C ILE A 34 -6.89 -3.08 -12.22
N GLN A 35 -7.92 -3.92 -12.11
CA GLN A 35 -8.14 -5.02 -13.05
C GLN A 35 -8.35 -4.51 -14.49
N ASP A 36 -9.19 -3.49 -14.66
CA ASP A 36 -9.47 -2.88 -15.97
C ASP A 36 -8.18 -2.26 -16.56
N PHE A 37 -7.36 -1.62 -15.73
CA PHE A 37 -6.04 -1.10 -16.12
C PHE A 37 -5.07 -2.21 -16.58
N LEU A 38 -4.97 -3.30 -15.80
CA LEU A 38 -4.10 -4.44 -16.13
C LEU A 38 -4.54 -5.12 -17.43
N ASN A 39 -5.85 -5.35 -17.59
CA ASN A 39 -6.43 -5.93 -18.80
C ASN A 39 -6.12 -5.05 -20.03
N THR A 40 -6.28 -3.73 -19.90
CA THR A 40 -5.99 -2.76 -20.98
C THR A 40 -4.52 -2.75 -21.40
N CYS A 41 -3.62 -3.13 -20.49
CA CYS A 41 -2.18 -3.19 -20.75
C CYS A 41 -1.67 -4.61 -21.04
N ASN A 42 -2.56 -5.61 -21.09
CA ASN A 42 -2.19 -7.03 -21.18
C ASN A 42 -1.13 -7.43 -20.13
N ALA A 43 -1.28 -6.94 -18.90
CA ALA A 43 -0.36 -7.17 -17.81
C ALA A 43 -0.91 -8.19 -16.82
N ALA A 44 -0.03 -9.06 -16.31
CA ALA A 44 -0.35 -10.04 -15.28
C ALA A 44 -0.37 -9.43 -13.87
N GLY A 45 0.35 -8.33 -13.67
CA GLY A 45 0.42 -7.64 -12.39
C GLY A 45 1.08 -6.28 -12.51
N TYR A 46 1.46 -5.73 -11.36
CA TYR A 46 2.10 -4.42 -11.27
C TYR A 46 3.02 -4.33 -10.07
N LEU A 47 3.97 -3.41 -10.13
CA LEU A 47 4.76 -2.99 -8.98
C LEU A 47 4.25 -1.64 -8.51
N SER A 48 3.91 -1.55 -7.23
CA SER A 48 3.59 -0.30 -6.56
C SER A 48 4.66 0.08 -5.55
N HIS A 49 4.74 1.36 -5.25
CA HIS A 49 5.42 1.88 -4.08
C HIS A 49 4.48 2.84 -3.36
N GLN A 50 4.69 2.97 -2.06
CA GLN A 50 3.96 3.94 -1.26
C GLN A 50 4.87 5.10 -0.88
N HIS A 51 4.32 6.30 -0.91
CA HIS A 51 4.97 7.49 -0.41
C HIS A 51 3.95 8.28 0.40
N VAL A 52 4.23 8.49 1.70
CA VAL A 52 3.38 9.31 2.58
C VAL A 52 1.94 8.77 2.61
N GLY A 53 1.80 7.45 2.81
CA GLY A 53 0.49 6.77 2.80
C GLY A 53 -0.16 6.60 1.42
N VAL A 54 0.32 7.28 0.38
CA VAL A 54 -0.26 7.22 -0.97
C VAL A 54 0.43 6.13 -1.80
N GLU A 55 -0.35 5.22 -2.38
CA GLU A 55 0.15 4.17 -3.27
C GLU A 55 0.20 4.63 -4.74
N PHE A 56 1.30 4.33 -5.41
CA PHE A 56 1.51 4.59 -6.83
C PHE A 56 1.97 3.34 -7.56
N ILE A 57 1.27 2.99 -8.65
CA ILE A 57 1.73 2.00 -9.60
C ILE A 57 2.87 2.59 -10.42
N SER A 58 4.01 1.88 -10.46
CA SER A 58 5.26 2.35 -11.04
C SER A 58 5.74 1.54 -12.25
N ALA A 59 5.34 0.28 -12.33
CA ALA A 59 5.68 -0.62 -13.41
C ALA A 59 4.59 -1.67 -13.61
N LEU A 60 4.54 -2.23 -14.81
CA LEU A 60 3.74 -3.42 -15.11
C LEU A 60 4.60 -4.67 -14.96
N LEU A 61 3.96 -5.78 -14.58
CA LEU A 61 4.52 -7.12 -14.64
C LEU A 61 3.82 -7.86 -15.78
N VAL A 62 4.59 -8.29 -16.78
CA VAL A 62 4.05 -8.90 -18.00
C VAL A 62 4.75 -10.21 -18.31
N ARG A 63 4.06 -11.10 -19.02
CA ARG A 63 4.65 -12.32 -19.56
C ARG A 63 5.56 -12.02 -20.75
N GLY A 64 6.48 -12.94 -21.06
CA GLY A 64 7.50 -12.75 -22.10
C GLY A 64 6.94 -12.64 -23.53
N ASP A 65 5.73 -13.11 -23.77
CA ASP A 65 5.02 -13.12 -25.05
C ASP A 65 4.23 -11.83 -25.33
N VAL A 66 4.04 -10.96 -24.34
CA VAL A 66 3.30 -9.70 -24.49
C VAL A 66 4.07 -8.69 -25.35
N ASP A 67 3.53 -8.26 -26.49
CA ASP A 67 4.15 -7.20 -27.30
C ASP A 67 4.10 -5.84 -26.57
N LEU A 68 5.26 -5.21 -26.40
CA LEU A 68 5.44 -3.93 -25.72
C LEU A 68 6.10 -2.88 -26.62
N GLY A 69 6.27 -3.21 -27.91
CA GLY A 69 7.08 -2.44 -28.85
C GLY A 69 8.50 -2.21 -28.32
N ARG A 70 8.89 -0.95 -28.18
CA ARG A 70 10.25 -0.56 -27.77
C ARG A 70 10.46 -0.40 -26.27
N ASN A 71 9.44 -0.67 -25.44
CA ASN A 71 9.64 -0.65 -24.00
C ASN A 71 10.59 -1.77 -23.57
N LYS A 72 11.57 -1.42 -22.73
CA LYS A 72 12.52 -2.38 -22.20
C LYS A 72 11.83 -3.30 -21.19
N ARG A 73 12.10 -4.60 -21.31
CA ARG A 73 11.81 -5.60 -20.28
C ARG A 73 13.01 -5.73 -19.37
N VAL A 74 12.76 -5.71 -18.07
CA VAL A 74 13.75 -6.08 -17.05
C VAL A 74 13.28 -7.42 -16.48
N PRO A 75 14.13 -8.47 -16.48
CA PRO A 75 13.77 -9.72 -15.83
C PRO A 75 13.38 -9.45 -14.36
N GLY A 76 12.15 -9.81 -14.01
CA GLY A 76 11.69 -9.78 -12.63
C GLY A 76 12.18 -11.00 -11.86
N LYS A 77 11.93 -10.99 -10.54
CA LYS A 77 12.04 -12.19 -9.69
C LYS A 77 10.68 -12.86 -9.47
N GLU A 78 9.63 -12.26 -10.02
CA GLU A 78 8.24 -12.61 -9.81
C GLU A 78 7.77 -13.65 -10.83
N PHE A 79 6.85 -14.49 -10.41
CA PHE A 79 6.16 -15.46 -11.24
C PHE A 79 4.65 -15.26 -11.10
N ASP A 80 3.89 -15.56 -12.14
CA ASP A 80 2.43 -15.62 -12.02
C ASP A 80 1.96 -16.93 -11.36
N ALA A 81 0.64 -17.07 -11.20
CA ALA A 81 0.03 -18.25 -10.59
C ALA A 81 0.31 -19.56 -11.35
N ASP A 82 0.67 -19.48 -12.64
CA ASP A 82 1.01 -20.62 -13.49
C ASP A 82 2.52 -20.93 -13.46
N GLY A 83 3.30 -20.19 -12.66
CA GLY A 83 4.74 -20.34 -12.56
C GLY A 83 5.52 -19.72 -13.72
N GLN A 84 4.89 -18.85 -14.53
CA GLN A 84 5.57 -18.17 -15.63
C GLN A 84 6.32 -16.95 -15.12
N ALA A 85 7.56 -16.77 -15.60
CA ALA A 85 8.38 -15.63 -15.25
C ALA A 85 7.76 -14.32 -15.73
N LEU A 86 7.70 -13.33 -14.84
CA LEU A 86 7.22 -11.99 -15.15
C LEU A 86 8.39 -11.04 -15.37
N PHE A 87 8.19 -10.13 -16.32
CA PHE A 87 9.13 -9.07 -16.66
C PHE A 87 8.57 -7.74 -16.20
N GLU A 88 9.41 -6.97 -15.52
CA GLU A 88 9.11 -5.59 -15.16
C GLU A 88 9.22 -4.70 -16.40
N VAL A 89 8.19 -3.87 -16.60
CA VAL A 89 8.12 -2.90 -17.68
C VAL A 89 7.85 -1.53 -17.10
N ARG A 90 8.84 -0.64 -17.26
CA ARG A 90 8.72 0.79 -16.94
C ARG A 90 8.53 1.60 -18.22
N PRO A 91 7.85 2.76 -18.14
CA PRO A 91 7.69 3.63 -19.29
C PRO A 91 9.04 4.18 -19.78
N ASP A 92 9.42 3.85 -21.01
CA ASP A 92 10.55 4.49 -21.70
C ASP A 92 10.05 5.66 -22.57
N ARG A 93 10.05 6.86 -22.00
CA ARG A 93 9.50 8.07 -22.64
C ARG A 93 10.26 8.51 -23.91
N ARG A 94 11.36 7.85 -24.27
CA ARG A 94 12.04 8.08 -25.56
C ARG A 94 11.24 7.52 -26.74
N TYR A 95 10.38 6.52 -26.50
CA TYR A 95 9.57 5.85 -27.53
C TYR A 95 8.08 6.15 -27.36
N SER A 96 7.31 5.98 -28.44
CA SER A 96 5.85 6.19 -28.45
C SER A 96 5.14 5.32 -27.41
N GLU A 97 5.50 4.04 -27.35
CA GLU A 97 4.84 3.07 -26.48
C GLU A 97 5.12 3.39 -25.01
N GLY A 98 6.33 3.84 -24.67
CA GLY A 98 6.67 4.24 -23.31
C GLY A 98 6.02 5.56 -22.89
N LYS A 99 5.80 6.50 -23.82
CA LYS A 99 4.97 7.69 -23.56
C LYS A 99 3.51 7.31 -23.29
N GLN A 100 2.95 6.40 -24.08
CA GLN A 100 1.58 5.89 -23.87
C GLN A 100 1.44 5.19 -22.51
N LEU A 101 2.41 4.32 -22.15
CA LEU A 101 2.43 3.67 -20.84
C LEU A 101 2.53 4.69 -19.71
N ALA A 102 3.37 5.73 -19.84
CA ALA A 102 3.47 6.80 -18.85
C ALA A 102 2.12 7.52 -18.63
N THR A 103 1.39 7.82 -19.71
CA THR A 103 0.06 8.46 -19.63
C THR A 103 -0.95 7.54 -18.95
N ARG A 104 -0.94 6.24 -19.27
CA ARG A 104 -1.85 5.27 -18.65
C ARG A 104 -1.55 5.11 -17.14
N LEU A 105 -0.28 5.06 -16.76
CA LEU A 105 0.16 5.03 -15.36
C LEU A 105 -0.26 6.29 -14.60
N ASP A 106 -0.12 7.47 -15.20
CA ASP A 106 -0.59 8.72 -14.59
C ASP A 106 -2.12 8.73 -14.38
N ALA A 107 -2.88 8.26 -15.39
CA ALA A 107 -4.33 8.17 -15.31
C ALA A 107 -4.80 7.23 -14.19
N ILE A 108 -4.29 6.01 -14.12
CA ILE A 108 -4.67 5.08 -13.05
C ILE A 108 -4.24 5.60 -11.68
N ASN A 109 -3.05 6.19 -11.55
CA ASN A 109 -2.59 6.73 -10.27
C ASN A 109 -3.46 7.90 -9.79
N LYS A 110 -4.01 8.72 -10.70
CA LYS A 110 -5.02 9.73 -10.33
C LYS A 110 -6.29 9.09 -9.80
N THR A 111 -6.81 8.07 -10.47
CA THR A 111 -7.97 7.30 -9.97
C THR A 111 -7.69 6.64 -8.61
N LEU A 112 -6.49 6.08 -8.40
CA LEU A 112 -6.13 5.41 -7.15
C LEU A 112 -5.92 6.37 -5.97
N ARG A 113 -5.73 7.67 -6.21
CA ARG A 113 -5.76 8.70 -5.16
C ARG A 113 -7.16 8.91 -4.60
N GLU A 114 -8.18 8.85 -5.47
CA GLU A 114 -9.58 8.96 -5.08
C GLU A 114 -10.13 7.66 -4.47
N LEU A 115 -9.44 6.54 -4.74
CA LEU A 115 -9.80 5.21 -4.25
C LEU A 115 -8.70 4.65 -3.33
N PRO A 116 -8.37 5.27 -2.19
CA PRO A 116 -7.18 4.96 -1.41
C PRO A 116 -7.05 3.48 -1.00
N SER A 117 -5.83 3.05 -0.67
CA SER A 117 -5.61 1.73 -0.07
C SER A 117 -6.33 1.61 1.27
N PHE A 118 -6.58 0.38 1.72
CA PHE A 118 -7.24 0.14 3.02
C PHE A 118 -6.49 0.83 4.16
N SER A 119 -5.16 0.67 4.19
CA SER A 119 -4.32 1.28 5.21
C SER A 119 -4.50 2.79 5.24
N ALA A 120 -4.39 3.47 4.09
CA ALA A 120 -4.51 4.92 4.01
C ALA A 120 -5.89 5.40 4.45
N TRP A 121 -6.94 4.78 3.89
CA TRP A 121 -8.33 5.12 4.21
C TRP A 121 -8.62 4.98 5.71
N VAL A 122 -8.20 3.87 6.33
CA VAL A 122 -8.56 3.62 7.73
C VAL A 122 -7.73 4.46 8.69
N THR A 123 -6.46 4.75 8.38
CA THR A 123 -5.66 5.64 9.22
C THR A 123 -6.19 7.07 9.22
N GLU A 124 -6.73 7.53 8.09
CA GLU A 124 -7.40 8.82 8.00
C GLU A 124 -8.76 8.79 8.72
N THR A 125 -9.58 7.76 8.47
CA THR A 125 -10.91 7.61 9.05
C THR A 125 -10.89 7.49 10.59
N LEU A 126 -9.84 6.87 11.14
CA LEU A 126 -9.67 6.73 12.58
C LEU A 126 -8.86 7.87 13.23
N GLY A 127 -8.50 8.91 12.46
CA GLY A 127 -7.73 10.05 12.98
C GLY A 127 -6.37 9.65 13.54
N CYS A 128 -5.73 8.63 12.97
CA CYS A 128 -4.50 8.05 13.52
C CYS A 128 -3.32 8.05 12.53
N TYR A 129 -3.43 8.82 11.45
CA TYR A 129 -2.34 9.06 10.51
C TYR A 129 -1.26 9.95 11.17
N ALA A 130 -0.02 9.50 11.14
CA ALA A 130 1.14 10.23 11.61
C ALA A 130 2.36 9.90 10.77
N GLU A 131 3.31 10.83 10.73
CA GLU A 131 4.56 10.69 10.00
C GLU A 131 5.76 10.87 10.93
N ALA A 132 6.81 10.11 10.68
CA ALA A 132 8.07 10.31 11.34
C ALA A 132 9.26 10.16 10.39
N SER A 133 10.17 11.13 10.50
CA SER A 133 11.51 11.07 9.94
C SER A 133 12.55 10.97 11.05
N GLY A 134 13.70 10.39 10.73
CA GLY A 134 14.86 10.30 11.60
C GLY A 134 16.13 10.05 10.78
N VAL A 135 17.29 10.13 11.42
CA VAL A 135 18.58 9.85 10.77
C VAL A 135 19.27 8.73 11.54
N GLU A 136 19.46 7.58 10.90
CA GLU A 136 20.16 6.46 11.49
C GLU A 136 21.34 6.07 10.59
N ARG A 137 22.54 5.99 11.17
CA ARG A 137 23.80 5.62 10.48
C ARG A 137 24.07 6.43 9.20
N GLY A 138 23.72 7.72 9.21
CA GLY A 138 23.90 8.62 8.07
C GLY A 138 22.84 8.50 6.97
N GLN A 139 21.82 7.66 7.16
CA GLN A 139 20.69 7.52 6.25
C GLN A 139 19.44 8.18 6.84
N CYS A 140 18.76 9.01 6.04
CA CYS A 140 17.45 9.52 6.39
C CYS A 140 16.40 8.40 6.22
N TYR A 141 15.63 8.15 7.28
CA TYR A 141 14.49 7.25 7.26
C TYR A 141 13.22 8.05 7.41
N PHE A 142 12.21 7.68 6.63
CA PHE A 142 10.87 8.26 6.69
C PHE A 142 9.86 7.12 6.77
N THR A 143 8.88 7.25 7.66
CA THR A 143 7.83 6.26 7.89
C THR A 143 6.53 6.96 8.27
N TRP A 144 5.41 6.25 8.14
CA TRP A 144 4.07 6.76 8.43
C TRP A 144 3.21 5.66 9.06
N SER A 145 2.04 6.03 9.55
CA SER A 145 1.07 5.09 10.10
C SER A 145 0.66 4.03 9.08
N GLY A 146 0.58 2.78 9.51
CA GLY A 146 0.12 1.67 8.67
C GLY A 146 -1.00 0.91 9.36
N ALA A 147 -1.91 0.35 8.58
CA ALA A 147 -3.03 -0.43 9.09
C ALA A 147 -3.36 -1.62 8.18
N GLY A 148 -3.88 -2.68 8.79
CA GLY A 148 -4.25 -3.91 8.10
C GLY A 148 -5.44 -4.58 8.77
N PHE A 149 -6.23 -5.29 7.97
CA PHE A 149 -7.29 -6.18 8.44
C PHE A 149 -6.84 -7.62 8.21
N TYR A 150 -6.92 -8.43 9.26
CA TYR A 150 -6.46 -9.82 9.30
C TYR A 150 -7.68 -10.73 9.44
N PRO A 151 -8.20 -11.29 8.32
CA PRO A 151 -9.50 -11.97 8.29
C PRO A 151 -9.59 -13.17 9.23
N GLU A 152 -8.51 -13.97 9.32
CA GLU A 152 -8.47 -15.16 10.19
C GLU A 152 -8.66 -14.84 11.68
N LYS A 153 -8.37 -13.59 12.07
CA LYS A 153 -8.47 -13.11 13.45
C LYS A 153 -9.55 -12.03 13.59
N ASN A 154 -10.28 -11.71 12.52
CA ASN A 154 -11.20 -10.59 12.40
C ASN A 154 -10.65 -9.29 13.02
N ALA A 155 -9.36 -9.04 12.88
CA ALA A 155 -8.66 -8.00 13.62
C ALA A 155 -8.18 -6.89 12.70
N LEU A 156 -8.53 -5.65 13.01
CA LEU A 156 -7.92 -4.46 12.44
C LEU A 156 -6.86 -3.96 13.40
N VAL A 157 -5.62 -3.88 12.93
CA VAL A 157 -4.50 -3.33 13.69
C VAL A 157 -3.88 -2.13 12.99
N VAL A 158 -3.33 -1.22 13.78
CA VAL A 158 -2.67 0.01 13.35
C VAL A 158 -1.31 0.10 14.02
N ARG A 159 -0.28 0.49 13.25
CA ARG A 159 1.02 0.93 13.77
C ARG A 159 1.18 2.42 13.52
N ILE A 160 1.60 3.17 14.54
CA ILE A 160 1.80 4.61 14.48
C ILE A 160 3.26 4.91 14.84
N PRO A 161 4.04 5.57 13.98
CA PRO A 161 5.41 5.95 14.32
C PRO A 161 5.41 7.08 15.34
N VAL A 162 6.24 6.96 16.38
CA VAL A 162 6.35 7.93 17.49
C VAL A 162 7.75 8.56 17.61
N GLY A 163 8.51 8.52 16.52
CA GLY A 163 9.85 9.11 16.47
C GLY A 163 10.90 8.31 17.23
N GLU A 164 12.08 8.91 17.38
CA GLU A 164 13.11 8.39 18.25
C GLU A 164 12.68 8.57 19.71
N ASN A 165 13.00 7.59 20.57
CA ASN A 165 12.62 7.56 21.99
C ASN A 165 11.10 7.63 22.32
N GLY A 166 10.22 7.61 21.31
CA GLY A 166 8.77 7.74 21.54
C GLY A 166 8.32 9.16 21.90
N GLU A 167 9.13 10.17 21.59
CA GLU A 167 8.89 11.56 21.97
C GLU A 167 7.76 12.23 21.16
N LYS A 168 7.40 11.69 19.99
CA LYS A 168 6.30 12.27 19.21
C LYS A 168 4.94 11.92 19.83
N PRO A 169 4.09 12.93 20.06
CA PRO A 169 2.75 12.68 20.55
C PRO A 169 1.93 11.88 19.53
N LEU A 170 0.99 11.09 20.04
CA LEU A 170 -0.04 10.50 19.19
C LEU A 170 -0.96 11.59 18.63
N PRO A 171 -1.59 11.36 17.45
CA PRO A 171 -2.60 12.28 16.94
C PRO A 171 -3.72 12.53 17.96
N ALA A 172 -4.13 13.79 18.09
CA ALA A 172 -5.09 14.20 19.13
C ALA A 172 -6.54 13.79 18.82
N ASP A 173 -6.83 13.53 17.54
CA ASP A 173 -8.12 13.17 16.97
C ASP A 173 -8.32 11.66 16.79
N MET A 174 -7.45 10.84 17.40
CA MET A 174 -7.57 9.39 17.35
C MET A 174 -8.92 8.91 17.85
N SER A 175 -9.54 8.02 17.08
CA SER A 175 -10.77 7.36 17.45
C SER A 175 -10.63 6.67 18.82
N PRO A 176 -11.56 6.90 19.76
CA PRO A 176 -11.53 6.25 21.08
C PRO A 176 -11.76 4.73 21.01
N ALA A 177 -12.16 4.20 19.85
CA ALA A 177 -12.27 2.77 19.63
C ALA A 177 -10.90 2.06 19.50
N LEU A 178 -9.82 2.83 19.28
CA LEU A 178 -8.46 2.29 19.21
C LEU A 178 -7.97 1.90 20.61
N ILE A 179 -7.69 0.62 20.79
CA ILE A 179 -7.14 0.05 22.01
C ILE A 179 -5.65 -0.18 21.79
N GLU A 180 -4.81 0.44 22.62
CA GLU A 180 -3.37 0.20 22.57
C GLU A 180 -3.03 -1.24 22.95
N ILE A 181 -2.10 -1.84 22.20
CA ILE A 181 -1.61 -3.20 22.41
C ILE A 181 -0.09 -3.24 22.46
N LYS A 182 0.45 -4.32 23.03
CA LYS A 182 1.89 -4.58 23.02
C LYS A 182 2.35 -5.00 21.63
N HIS A 183 3.62 -4.75 21.31
CA HIS A 183 4.23 -5.21 20.07
C HIS A 183 4.11 -6.73 19.86
N SER A 184 4.25 -7.52 20.94
CA SER A 184 4.09 -8.98 20.88
C SER A 184 2.69 -9.41 20.46
N GLU A 185 1.66 -8.66 20.85
CA GLU A 185 0.28 -8.93 20.44
C GLU A 185 0.07 -8.53 18.97
N PHE A 186 0.67 -7.42 18.53
CA PHE A 186 0.66 -7.03 17.13
C PHE A 186 1.26 -8.13 16.25
N ILE A 187 2.47 -8.61 16.58
CA ILE A 187 3.13 -9.74 15.88
C ILE A 187 2.24 -10.99 15.86
N ALA A 188 1.63 -11.34 17.01
CA ALA A 188 0.76 -12.51 17.09
C ALA A 188 -0.47 -12.38 16.17
N ILE A 189 -0.93 -11.17 15.88
CA ILE A 189 -2.02 -10.91 14.93
C ILE A 189 -1.50 -10.90 13.49
N THR A 190 -0.39 -10.21 13.24
CA THR A 190 0.07 -9.91 11.87
C THR A 190 0.92 -11.00 11.24
N GLU A 191 1.52 -11.88 12.05
CA GLU A 191 2.50 -12.88 11.60
C GLU A 191 3.73 -12.24 10.93
N GLU A 192 4.00 -10.95 11.23
CA GLU A 192 5.27 -10.26 10.93
C GLU A 192 6.38 -10.74 11.87
#